data_AF-A0A7X0CKQ0-F1
#
_entry.id   AF-A0A7X0CKQ0-F1
#
_cell.length_a   1.000
_cell.length_b   1.000
_cell.length_c   1.000
_cell.angle_alpha   90.00
_cell.angle_beta   90.00
_cell.angle_gamma   90.00
#
_symmetry.space_group_name_H-M   'P 1'
#
loop_
_entity.id
_entity.type
_entity.pdbx_description
1 polymer ?
#
loop_
_entity_poly.entity_id
_entity_poly.type
_entity_poly.pdbx_seq_one_letter_code
_entity_poly.pdbx_strand_id
1 'polypeptide(L)'
;MELDEFKVYWQKIQEQENEQQKHTPETLKQLIMKTTNTLSEIQRKNIFWNNFAKAVCPALIAILLVELGINYFLPSSITGHSFLQAVPWVIIMVVFAIIAMWASNKNEQIFNIDTSKNLKETLTRAISDFKRFQILSNTIYLFLFPAYYWAFIKLLLNPYLKLTDHTTLWTCILLTIVSYIGNFWYYMAKFHKRLKSMEANLKELGE
;
A
#
# COMPACT_ATOMS: atom_id res chain seq x y z
N MET A 1 21.91 52.40 21.73
CA MET A 1 22.69 51.32 21.14
C MET A 1 23.15 51.81 19.78
N GLU A 2 24.45 52.01 19.61
CA GLU A 2 25.01 52.41 18.31
C GLU A 2 24.91 51.23 17.33
N LEU A 3 24.84 51.52 16.03
CA LEU A 3 24.61 50.51 14.98
C LEU A 3 25.64 49.36 15.03
N ASP A 4 26.87 49.68 15.46
CA ASP A 4 27.95 48.72 15.60
C ASP A 4 27.78 47.82 16.84
N GLU A 5 27.25 48.34 17.95
CA GLU A 5 26.89 47.51 19.11
C GLU A 5 25.76 46.54 18.76
N PHE A 6 24.78 46.98 17.97
CA PHE A 6 23.67 46.13 17.52
C PHE A 6 24.15 45.00 16.62
N LYS A 7 25.07 45.25 15.68
CA LYS A 7 25.65 44.20 14.82
C LYS A 7 26.42 43.16 15.62
N VAL A 8 27.23 43.59 16.59
CA VAL A 8 27.99 42.70 17.47
C VAL A 8 27.05 41.86 18.32
N TYR A 9 26.01 42.47 18.88
CA TYR A 9 24.98 41.75 19.66
C TYR A 9 24.20 40.75 18.80
N TRP A 10 23.83 41.14 17.58
CA TRP A 10 23.11 40.29 16.63
C TRP A 10 23.95 39.10 16.17
N GLN A 11 25.23 39.32 15.83
CA GLN A 11 26.16 38.23 15.54
C GLN A 11 26.31 37.27 16.71
N LYS A 12 26.41 37.78 17.93
CA LYS A 12 26.53 36.95 19.14
C LYS A 12 25.29 36.08 19.36
N ILE A 13 24.09 36.63 19.15
CA ILE A 13 22.84 35.86 19.21
C ILE A 13 22.81 34.79 18.11
N GLN A 14 23.22 35.15 16.90
CA GLN A 14 23.20 34.25 15.75
C GLN A 14 24.25 33.11 15.88
N GLU A 15 25.41 33.40 16.48
CA GLU A 15 26.42 32.41 16.84
C GLU A 15 25.92 31.50 17.97
N GLN A 16 25.27 32.06 19.00
CA GLN A 16 24.64 31.25 20.06
C GLN A 16 23.50 30.37 19.55
N GLU A 17 22.69 30.85 18.60
CA GLU A 17 21.67 30.04 17.92
C GLU A 17 22.29 28.95 17.05
N ASN A 18 23.39 29.23 16.35
CA ASN A 18 24.12 28.22 15.57
C ASN A 18 24.83 27.18 16.44
N GLU A 19 25.38 27.57 17.60
CA GLU A 19 25.97 26.64 18.57
C GLU A 19 24.92 25.77 19.26
N GLN A 20 23.70 26.27 19.43
CA GLN A 20 22.55 25.50 19.92
C GLN A 20 21.92 24.62 18.84
N GLN A 21 22.15 24.90 17.55
CA GLN A 21 21.70 24.06 16.45
C GLN A 21 22.62 22.85 16.27
N LYS A 22 22.10 21.67 16.59
CA LYS A 22 22.78 20.38 16.46
C LYS A 22 23.21 20.04 15.02
N HIS A 23 22.63 20.72 14.03
CA HIS A 23 22.87 20.51 12.61
C HIS A 23 23.20 21.83 11.92
N THR A 24 24.26 21.81 11.11
CA THR A 24 24.57 22.94 10.22
C THR A 24 23.44 23.13 9.19
N PRO A 25 23.22 24.35 8.68
CA PRO A 25 22.22 24.61 7.64
C PRO A 25 22.35 23.69 6.41
N GLU A 26 23.58 23.28 6.09
CA GLU A 26 23.90 22.37 4.98
C GLU A 26 23.47 20.94 5.27
N THR A 27 23.73 20.43 6.48
CA THR A 27 23.29 19.09 6.90
C THR A 27 21.78 19.01 7.01
N LEU A 28 21.12 20.06 7.50
CA LEU A 28 19.66 20.17 7.52
C LEU A 28 19.07 20.17 6.10
N LYS A 29 19.67 20.92 5.17
CA LYS A 29 19.27 20.95 3.76
C LYS A 29 19.43 19.58 3.10
N GLN A 30 20.51 18.86 3.39
CA GLN A 30 20.72 17.49 2.88
C GLN A 30 19.67 16.51 3.44
N LEU A 31 19.33 16.60 4.73
CA LEU A 31 18.29 15.80 5.38
C LEU A 31 16.92 16.03 4.76
N ILE A 32 16.55 17.30 4.56
CA ILE A 32 15.30 17.69 3.90
C ILE A 32 15.28 17.14 2.47
N MET A 33 16.34 17.35 1.68
CA MET A 33 16.41 16.89 0.29
C MET A 33 16.31 15.36 0.17
N LYS A 34 17.01 14.62 1.04
CA LYS A 34 16.94 13.14 1.07
C LYS A 34 15.54 12.65 1.43
N THR A 35 14.88 13.32 2.38
CA THR A 35 13.52 12.99 2.81
C THR A 35 12.50 13.25 1.70
N THR A 36 12.57 14.42 1.06
CA THR A 36 11.70 14.79 -0.07
C THR A 36 11.88 13.87 -1.28
N ASN A 37 13.13 13.51 -1.62
CA ASN A 37 13.40 12.57 -2.71
C ASN A 37 12.82 11.17 -2.42
N THR A 38 13.00 10.67 -1.19
CA THR A 38 12.46 9.37 -0.76
C THR A 38 10.94 9.36 -0.82
N LEU A 39 10.30 10.43 -0.38
CA LEU A 39 8.85 10.60 -0.39
C LEU A 39 8.31 10.68 -1.82
N SER A 40 8.94 11.47 -2.69
CA SER A 40 8.59 11.60 -4.11
C SER A 40 8.67 10.26 -4.84
N GLU A 41 9.70 9.45 -4.58
CA GLU A 41 9.80 8.11 -5.16
C GLU A 41 8.68 7.17 -4.67
N ILE A 42 8.33 7.23 -3.38
CA ILE A 42 7.23 6.42 -2.82
C ILE A 42 5.91 6.83 -3.46
N GLN A 43 5.65 8.14 -3.56
CA GLN A 43 4.47 8.68 -4.20
C GLN A 43 4.38 8.23 -5.66
N ARG A 44 5.46 8.36 -6.45
CA ARG A 44 5.49 7.93 -7.85
C ARG A 44 5.18 6.45 -8.01
N LYS A 45 5.75 5.59 -7.15
CA LYS A 45 5.44 4.16 -7.17
C LYS A 45 3.98 3.89 -6.79
N ASN A 46 3.42 4.59 -5.81
CA ASN A 46 2.03 4.39 -5.39
C ASN A 46 1.03 4.87 -6.45
N ILE A 47 1.33 5.97 -7.16
CA ILE A 47 0.56 6.40 -8.34
C ILE A 47 0.57 5.31 -9.42
N PHE A 48 1.74 4.74 -9.73
CA PHE A 48 1.83 3.65 -10.71
C PHE A 48 0.94 2.46 -10.32
N TRP A 49 1.05 1.98 -9.08
CA TRP A 49 0.24 0.85 -8.60
C TRP A 49 -1.25 1.18 -8.57
N ASN A 50 -1.62 2.42 -8.27
CA ASN A 50 -3.01 2.84 -8.30
C ASN A 50 -3.57 2.91 -9.72
N ASN A 51 -2.82 3.43 -10.68
CA ASN A 51 -3.21 3.42 -12.09
C ASN A 51 -3.35 1.97 -12.60
N PHE A 52 -2.42 1.09 -12.22
CA PHE A 52 -2.52 -0.33 -12.53
C PHE A 52 -3.78 -0.96 -11.91
N ALA A 53 -4.06 -0.72 -10.63
CA ALA A 53 -5.25 -1.23 -9.95
C ALA A 53 -6.56 -0.71 -10.60
N LYS A 54 -6.60 0.58 -10.97
CA LYS A 54 -7.74 1.20 -11.68
C LYS A 54 -7.95 0.65 -13.08
N ALA A 55 -6.92 0.12 -13.73
CA ALA A 55 -7.06 -0.54 -15.03
C ALA A 55 -7.47 -2.01 -14.87
N VAL A 56 -6.77 -2.75 -14.00
CA VAL A 56 -6.93 -4.20 -13.88
C VAL A 56 -8.17 -4.61 -13.09
N CYS A 57 -8.51 -3.92 -12.00
CA CYS A 57 -9.64 -4.33 -11.17
C CYS A 57 -10.99 -4.23 -11.91
N PRO A 58 -11.30 -3.14 -12.64
CA PRO A 58 -12.52 -3.08 -13.45
C PRO A 58 -12.53 -4.10 -14.59
N ALA A 59 -11.39 -4.34 -15.24
CA ALA A 59 -11.29 -5.37 -16.27
C ALA A 59 -11.56 -6.77 -15.72
N LEU A 60 -11.03 -7.09 -14.53
CA LEU A 60 -11.31 -8.34 -13.82
C LEU A 60 -12.82 -8.46 -13.50
N ILE A 61 -13.44 -7.39 -12.99
CA ILE A 61 -14.89 -7.39 -12.72
C ILE A 61 -15.68 -7.63 -13.99
N ALA A 62 -15.32 -6.98 -15.11
CA ALA A 62 -15.98 -7.18 -16.39
C ALA A 62 -15.87 -8.65 -16.86
N ILE A 63 -14.68 -9.25 -16.76
CA ILE A 63 -14.47 -10.68 -17.08
C ILE A 63 -15.34 -11.57 -16.19
N LEU A 64 -15.44 -11.30 -14.89
CA LEU A 64 -16.26 -12.08 -13.97
C LEU A 64 -17.76 -11.96 -14.28
N LEU A 65 -18.23 -10.79 -14.72
CA LEU A 65 -19.61 -10.61 -15.17
C LEU A 65 -19.90 -11.35 -16.47
N VAL A 66 -18.94 -11.36 -17.41
CA VAL A 66 -19.04 -12.16 -18.64
C VAL A 66 -19.10 -13.65 -18.28
N GLU A 67 -18.23 -14.13 -17.39
CA GLU A 67 -18.25 -15.51 -16.90
C GLU A 67 -19.61 -15.86 -16.26
N LEU A 68 -20.18 -14.96 -15.47
CA LEU A 68 -21.52 -15.14 -14.90
C LEU A 68 -22.60 -15.26 -15.99
N GLY A 69 -22.51 -14.43 -17.04
CA GLY A 69 -23.38 -14.50 -18.21
C GLY A 69 -23.24 -15.81 -18.97
N ILE A 70 -22.02 -16.30 -19.18
CA ILE A 70 -21.76 -17.61 -19.79
C ILE A 70 -22.44 -18.71 -18.98
N ASN A 71 -22.31 -18.70 -17.65
CA ASN A 71 -22.95 -19.68 -16.76
C ASN A 71 -24.48 -19.56 -16.69
N TYR A 72 -25.06 -18.42 -17.10
CA TYR A 72 -26.50 -18.25 -17.22
C TYR A 72 -27.04 -18.82 -18.53
N PHE A 73 -26.35 -18.58 -19.64
CA PHE A 73 -26.83 -18.98 -20.97
C PHE A 73 -26.42 -20.41 -21.38
N LEU A 74 -25.30 -20.92 -20.87
CA LEU A 74 -24.82 -22.26 -21.20
C LEU A 74 -25.21 -23.28 -20.11
N PRO A 75 -25.49 -24.54 -20.50
CA PRO A 75 -25.77 -25.60 -19.55
C PRO A 75 -24.54 -25.95 -18.70
N SER A 76 -24.78 -26.36 -17.45
CA SER A 76 -23.74 -26.73 -16.49
C SER A 76 -22.86 -27.91 -16.92
N SER A 77 -23.33 -28.73 -17.87
CA SER A 77 -22.53 -29.79 -18.47
C SER A 77 -21.33 -29.26 -19.27
N ILE A 78 -21.41 -28.01 -19.76
CA ILE A 78 -20.35 -27.34 -20.51
C ILE A 78 -19.49 -26.50 -19.58
N THR A 79 -20.10 -25.76 -18.65
CA THR A 79 -19.38 -24.81 -17.79
C THR A 79 -18.82 -25.42 -16.51
N GLY A 80 -19.30 -26.60 -16.11
CA GLY A 80 -18.85 -27.33 -14.91
C GLY A 80 -19.57 -26.96 -13.61
N HIS A 81 -20.36 -25.89 -13.60
CA HIS A 81 -21.16 -25.44 -12.45
C HIS A 81 -22.41 -24.70 -12.91
N SER A 82 -23.42 -24.60 -12.04
CA SER A 82 -24.63 -23.82 -12.35
C SER A 82 -24.43 -22.33 -12.08
N PHE A 83 -25.25 -21.48 -12.70
CA PHE A 83 -25.30 -20.04 -12.41
C PHE A 83 -25.35 -19.74 -10.91
N LEU A 84 -26.25 -20.41 -10.17
CA LEU A 84 -26.40 -20.20 -8.73
C LEU A 84 -25.15 -20.57 -7.91
N GLN A 85 -24.35 -21.52 -8.39
CA GLN A 85 -23.07 -21.88 -7.77
C GLN A 85 -21.98 -20.86 -8.09
N ALA A 86 -21.98 -20.28 -9.30
CA ALA A 86 -21.00 -19.28 -9.72
C ALA A 86 -21.18 -17.93 -9.01
N VAL A 87 -22.43 -17.51 -8.75
CA VAL A 87 -22.75 -16.22 -8.10
C VAL A 87 -21.94 -15.95 -6.83
N PRO A 88 -21.93 -16.82 -5.80
CA PRO A 88 -21.18 -16.56 -4.57
C PRO A 88 -19.66 -16.45 -4.82
N TRP A 89 -19.10 -17.23 -5.74
CA TRP A 89 -17.67 -17.16 -6.07
C TRP A 89 -17.31 -15.85 -6.77
N VAL A 90 -18.14 -15.44 -7.74
CA VAL A 90 -17.99 -14.14 -8.42
C VAL A 90 -18.08 -12.99 -7.42
N ILE A 91 -19.03 -13.01 -6.49
CA ILE A 91 -19.16 -11.99 -5.44
C ILE A 91 -17.86 -11.86 -4.64
N ILE A 92 -17.29 -12.98 -4.17
CA ILE A 92 -16.04 -12.97 -3.41
C ILE A 92 -14.90 -12.35 -4.23
N MET A 93 -14.78 -12.71 -5.51
CA MET A 93 -13.74 -12.17 -6.39
C MET A 93 -13.93 -10.68 -6.70
N VAL A 94 -15.18 -10.22 -6.85
CA VAL A 94 -15.50 -8.79 -7.02
C VAL A 94 -15.16 -8.01 -5.76
N VAL A 95 -15.52 -8.51 -4.58
CA VAL A 95 -15.14 -7.91 -3.28
C VAL A 95 -13.62 -7.81 -3.19
N PHE A 96 -12.89 -8.86 -3.57
CA PHE A 96 -11.44 -8.83 -3.62
C PHE A 96 -10.90 -7.70 -4.51
N ALA A 97 -11.42 -7.55 -5.73
CA ALA A 97 -11.02 -6.50 -6.65
C ALA A 97 -11.29 -5.10 -6.09
N ILE A 98 -12.45 -4.89 -5.46
CA ILE A 98 -12.81 -3.62 -4.81
C ILE A 98 -11.84 -3.30 -3.67
N ILE A 99 -11.53 -4.27 -2.81
CA ILE A 99 -10.60 -4.10 -1.69
C ILE A 99 -9.18 -3.81 -2.20
N ALA A 100 -8.70 -4.50 -3.25
CA ALA A 100 -7.40 -4.23 -3.85
C ALA A 100 -7.31 -2.81 -4.41
N MET A 101 -8.35 -2.36 -5.10
CA MET A 101 -8.45 -0.98 -5.61
C MET A 101 -8.50 0.05 -4.48
N TRP A 102 -9.28 -0.21 -3.42
CA TRP A 102 -9.32 0.64 -2.22
C TRP A 102 -7.94 0.73 -1.54
N ALA A 103 -7.26 -0.39 -1.37
CA ALA A 103 -5.94 -0.44 -0.75
C ALA A 103 -4.91 0.35 -1.56
N SER A 104 -4.98 0.28 -2.89
CA SER A 104 -4.09 1.06 -3.77
C SER A 104 -4.38 2.56 -3.71
N ASN A 105 -5.66 2.96 -3.74
CA ASN A 105 -6.06 4.35 -3.58
C ASN A 105 -5.64 4.91 -2.21
N LYS A 106 -5.78 4.14 -1.13
CA LYS A 106 -5.37 4.55 0.21
C LYS A 106 -3.86 4.72 0.34
N ASN A 107 -3.09 3.81 -0.24
CA ASN A 107 -1.63 3.96 -0.31
C ASN A 107 -1.21 5.23 -1.05
N GLU A 108 -1.87 5.59 -2.15
CA GLU A 108 -1.59 6.87 -2.83
C GLU A 108 -1.94 8.07 -1.93
N GLN A 109 -3.11 8.07 -1.29
CA GLN A 109 -3.56 9.16 -0.41
C GLN A 109 -2.61 9.42 0.76
N ILE A 110 -2.09 8.37 1.40
CA ILE A 110 -1.19 8.50 2.56
C ILE A 110 0.12 9.20 2.18
N PHE A 111 0.60 8.99 0.96
CA PHE A 111 1.87 9.55 0.48
C PHE A 111 1.70 10.72 -0.50
N ASN A 112 0.46 11.15 -0.76
CA ASN A 112 0.18 12.37 -1.52
C ASN A 112 0.30 13.58 -0.59
N ILE A 113 1.54 13.90 -0.25
CA ILE A 113 1.89 14.94 0.71
C ILE A 113 2.19 16.24 -0.03
N ASP A 114 1.49 17.30 0.36
CA ASP A 114 1.77 18.66 -0.07
C ASP A 114 3.01 19.18 0.68
N THR A 115 4.11 19.35 -0.06
CA THR A 115 5.41 19.82 0.45
C THR A 115 5.39 21.28 0.93
N SER A 116 4.29 22.02 0.75
CA SER A 116 4.13 23.39 1.26
C SER A 116 3.86 23.46 2.77
N LYS A 117 3.51 22.34 3.42
CA LYS A 117 3.24 22.25 4.86
C LYS A 117 4.49 21.87 5.66
N ASN A 118 4.43 22.03 6.99
CA ASN A 118 5.51 21.64 7.89
C ASN A 118 5.91 20.17 7.64
N LEU A 119 7.14 19.97 7.16
CA LEU A 119 7.66 18.66 6.75
C LEU A 119 7.61 17.65 7.88
N LYS A 120 7.90 18.08 9.12
CA LYS A 120 7.92 17.23 10.32
C LYS A 120 6.54 16.68 10.63
N GLU A 121 5.55 17.55 10.69
CA GLU A 121 4.17 17.16 10.99
C GLU A 121 3.61 16.23 9.90
N THR A 122 3.90 16.57 8.65
CA THR A 122 3.39 15.82 7.50
C THR A 122 4.01 14.42 7.40
N LEU A 123 5.32 14.29 7.64
CA LEU A 123 6.00 12.99 7.64
C LEU A 123 5.53 12.12 8.81
N THR A 124 5.34 12.72 10.00
CA THR A 124 4.83 12.02 11.19
C THR A 124 3.45 11.43 10.93
N ARG A 125 2.55 12.23 10.34
CA ARG A 125 1.20 11.81 9.99
C ARG A 125 1.21 10.68 8.96
N ALA A 126 1.99 10.82 7.89
CA ALA A 126 2.06 9.79 6.85
C ALA A 126 2.59 8.45 7.37
N ILE A 127 3.61 8.46 8.24
CA ILE A 127 4.13 7.23 8.85
C ILE A 127 3.09 6.58 9.77
N SER A 128 2.42 7.38 10.62
CA SER A 128 1.37 6.89 11.51
C SER A 128 0.19 6.28 10.72
N ASP A 129 -0.30 7.00 9.72
CA ASP A 129 -1.41 6.54 8.89
C ASP A 129 -1.04 5.30 8.08
N PHE A 130 0.20 5.22 7.58
CA PHE A 130 0.70 4.02 6.89
C PHE A 130 0.75 2.80 7.82
N LYS A 131 1.27 2.94 9.04
CA LYS A 131 1.32 1.83 10.02
C LYS A 131 -0.08 1.30 10.34
N ARG A 132 -1.04 2.21 10.59
CA ARG A 132 -2.44 1.84 10.85
C ARG A 132 -3.07 1.15 9.64
N PHE A 133 -2.82 1.68 8.45
CA PHE A 133 -3.31 1.11 7.20
C PHE A 133 -2.73 -0.28 6.92
N GLN A 134 -1.46 -0.53 7.24
CA GLN A 134 -0.83 -1.85 7.10
C GLN A 134 -1.48 -2.90 8.01
N ILE A 135 -1.75 -2.55 9.26
CA ILE A 135 -2.47 -3.45 10.18
C ILE A 135 -3.88 -3.76 9.64
N LEU A 136 -4.62 -2.72 9.24
CA LEU A 136 -5.97 -2.88 8.71
C LEU A 136 -6.01 -3.74 7.44
N SER A 137 -5.15 -3.43 6.47
CA SER A 137 -5.10 -4.16 5.20
C SER A 137 -4.67 -5.62 5.38
N ASN A 138 -3.67 -5.90 6.23
CA ASN A 138 -3.28 -7.28 6.54
C ASN A 138 -4.41 -8.05 7.22
N THR A 139 -5.13 -7.44 8.17
CA THR A 139 -6.30 -8.09 8.78
C THR A 139 -7.36 -8.42 7.74
N ILE A 140 -7.68 -7.50 6.82
CA ILE A 140 -8.65 -7.77 5.74
C ILE A 140 -8.17 -8.93 4.87
N TYR A 141 -6.90 -8.93 4.44
CA TYR A 141 -6.35 -9.99 3.59
C TYR A 141 -6.29 -11.36 4.29
N LEU A 142 -6.34 -11.43 5.63
CA LEU A 142 -6.30 -12.68 6.40
C LEU A 142 -7.54 -13.51 6.17
N PHE A 143 -8.68 -12.85 6.12
CA PHE A 143 -9.96 -13.49 5.85
C PHE A 143 -10.25 -13.55 4.36
N LEU A 144 -9.79 -12.55 3.60
CA LEU A 144 -10.14 -12.41 2.19
C LEU A 144 -9.32 -13.34 1.28
N PHE A 145 -8.03 -13.58 1.55
CA PHE A 145 -7.20 -14.47 0.72
C PHE A 145 -7.72 -15.92 0.67
N PRO A 146 -8.04 -16.58 1.80
CA PRO A 146 -8.59 -17.93 1.76
C PRO A 146 -9.90 -18.02 0.94
N ALA A 147 -10.81 -17.06 1.16
CA ALA A 147 -12.08 -17.00 0.44
C ALA A 147 -11.86 -16.76 -1.06
N TYR A 148 -10.95 -15.84 -1.41
CA TYR A 148 -10.58 -15.55 -2.79
C TYR A 148 -9.99 -16.76 -3.50
N TYR A 149 -9.02 -17.45 -2.90
CA TYR A 149 -8.41 -18.64 -3.52
C TYR A 149 -9.41 -19.77 -3.68
N TRP A 150 -10.29 -19.96 -2.70
CA TRP A 150 -11.36 -20.94 -2.81
C TRP A 150 -12.29 -20.62 -3.99
N ALA A 151 -12.76 -19.37 -4.08
CA ALA A 151 -13.61 -18.90 -5.17
C ALA A 151 -12.93 -19.02 -6.53
N PHE A 152 -11.66 -18.62 -6.63
CA PHE A 152 -10.85 -18.72 -7.84
C PHE A 152 -10.69 -20.17 -8.31
N ILE A 153 -10.32 -21.08 -7.40
CA ILE A 153 -10.14 -22.49 -7.76
C ILE A 153 -11.49 -23.09 -8.17
N LYS A 154 -12.56 -22.84 -7.43
CA LYS A 154 -13.89 -23.39 -7.74
C LYS A 154 -14.46 -22.89 -9.05
N LEU A 155 -14.32 -21.59 -9.32
CA LEU A 155 -14.89 -20.96 -10.52
C LEU A 155 -14.05 -21.24 -11.78
N LEU A 156 -12.72 -21.18 -11.69
CA LEU A 156 -11.85 -21.14 -12.88
C LEU A 156 -10.99 -22.38 -13.09
N LEU A 157 -10.67 -23.15 -12.04
CA LEU A 157 -9.76 -24.30 -12.15
C LEU A 157 -10.49 -25.64 -12.03
N ASN A 158 -11.50 -25.72 -11.17
CA ASN A 158 -12.23 -26.95 -10.90
C ASN A 158 -12.96 -27.53 -12.12
N PRO A 159 -13.52 -26.73 -13.06
CA PRO A 159 -14.12 -27.27 -14.28
C PRO A 159 -13.14 -28.12 -15.12
N TYR A 160 -11.85 -27.79 -15.07
CA TYR A 160 -10.81 -28.44 -15.89
C TYR A 160 -10.04 -29.52 -15.11
N LEU A 161 -9.75 -29.27 -13.84
CA LEU A 161 -8.88 -30.12 -13.02
C LEU A 161 -9.64 -31.09 -12.12
N LYS A 162 -10.96 -30.91 -11.93
CA LYS A 162 -11.84 -31.74 -11.09
C LYS A 162 -11.23 -32.05 -9.72
N LEU A 163 -10.76 -31.00 -9.04
CA LEU A 163 -10.08 -31.12 -7.77
C LEU A 163 -11.06 -31.50 -6.65
N THR A 164 -10.62 -32.38 -5.75
CA THR A 164 -11.39 -32.68 -4.54
C THR A 164 -11.43 -31.47 -3.60
N ASP A 165 -12.42 -31.44 -2.70
CA ASP A 165 -12.51 -30.37 -1.69
C ASP A 165 -11.29 -30.34 -0.76
N HIS A 166 -10.75 -31.51 -0.39
CA HIS A 166 -9.53 -31.60 0.41
C HIS A 166 -8.32 -31.02 -0.33
N THR A 167 -8.14 -31.33 -1.61
CA THR A 167 -7.05 -30.77 -2.42
C THR A 167 -7.21 -29.26 -2.58
N THR A 168 -8.44 -28.79 -2.79
CA THR A 168 -8.76 -27.36 -2.90
C THR A 168 -8.40 -26.63 -1.61
N LEU A 169 -8.75 -27.19 -0.45
CA LEU A 169 -8.48 -26.62 0.86
C LEU A 169 -6.97 -26.48 1.11
N TRP A 170 -6.19 -27.54 0.89
CA TRP A 170 -4.73 -27.48 1.05
C TRP A 170 -4.08 -26.48 0.09
N THR A 171 -4.57 -26.42 -1.15
CA THR A 171 -4.10 -25.43 -2.14
C THR A 171 -4.41 -24.00 -1.69
N CYS A 172 -5.60 -23.74 -1.14
CA CYS A 172 -5.96 -22.44 -0.60
C CYS A 172 -5.05 -22.02 0.56
N ILE A 173 -4.76 -22.95 1.48
CA ILE A 173 -3.85 -22.70 2.61
C ILE A 173 -2.46 -22.34 2.07
N LEU A 174 -1.92 -23.13 1.15
CA LEU A 174 -0.59 -22.89 0.57
C LEU A 174 -0.53 -21.54 -0.15
N LEU A 175 -1.50 -21.24 -1.01
CA LEU A 175 -1.55 -19.97 -1.75
C LEU A 175 -1.73 -18.77 -0.81
N THR A 176 -2.49 -18.92 0.27
CA THR A 176 -2.62 -17.89 1.30
C THR A 176 -1.28 -17.62 1.98
N ILE A 177 -0.58 -18.67 2.44
CA ILE A 177 0.74 -18.55 3.07
C ILE A 177 1.74 -17.88 2.12
N VAL A 178 1.81 -18.35 0.86
CA VAL A 178 2.71 -17.79 -0.15
C VAL A 178 2.41 -16.31 -0.40
N SER A 179 1.13 -15.92 -0.43
CA SER A 179 0.74 -14.53 -0.65
C SER A 179 1.04 -13.63 0.54
N TYR A 180 0.93 -14.18 1.76
CA TYR A 180 1.38 -13.51 2.97
C TYR A 180 2.88 -13.26 2.97
N ILE A 181 3.66 -14.30 2.67
CA ILE A 181 5.11 -14.20 2.53
C ILE A 181 5.44 -13.17 1.45
N GLY A 182 4.82 -13.26 0.27
CA GLY A 182 5.02 -12.32 -0.83
C GLY A 182 4.72 -10.87 -0.44
N ASN A 183 3.60 -10.62 0.24
CA ASN A 183 3.22 -9.29 0.70
C ASN A 183 4.22 -8.75 1.75
N PHE A 184 4.67 -9.60 2.68
CA PHE A 184 5.70 -9.24 3.65
C PHE A 184 7.03 -8.89 2.99
N TRP A 185 7.50 -9.70 2.04
CA TRP A 185 8.72 -9.43 1.28
C TRP A 185 8.61 -8.16 0.46
N TYR A 186 7.47 -7.93 -0.20
CA TYR A 186 7.19 -6.70 -0.92
C TYR A 186 7.23 -5.48 0.00
N TYR A 187 6.63 -5.57 1.20
CA TYR A 187 6.72 -4.53 2.22
C TYR A 187 8.16 -4.27 2.65
N MET A 188 8.92 -5.32 2.96
CA MET A 188 10.31 -5.21 3.40
C MET A 188 11.21 -4.57 2.35
N ALA A 189 11.05 -4.98 1.09
CA ALA A 189 11.84 -4.44 -0.02
C ALA A 189 11.45 -3.00 -0.36
N LYS A 190 10.15 -2.68 -0.40
CA LYS A 190 9.65 -1.40 -0.91
C LYS A 190 9.55 -0.31 0.15
N PHE A 191 9.15 -0.63 1.37
CA PHE A 191 8.77 0.36 2.38
C PHE A 191 9.64 0.35 3.63
N HIS A 192 10.09 -0.80 4.13
CA HIS A 192 10.74 -0.90 5.44
C HIS A 192 11.99 -0.02 5.58
N LYS A 193 12.97 -0.14 4.67
CA LYS A 193 14.20 0.68 4.73
C LYS A 193 13.90 2.18 4.61
N ARG A 194 12.92 2.54 3.78
CA ARG A 194 12.56 3.94 3.51
C ARG A 194 11.82 4.57 4.68
N LEU A 195 10.89 3.85 5.31
CA LEU A 195 10.21 4.27 6.52
C LEU A 195 11.18 4.39 7.68
N LYS A 196 12.08 3.42 7.86
CA LYS A 196 13.11 3.50 8.92
C LYS A 196 14.04 4.70 8.71
N SER A 197 14.40 5.01 7.46
CA SER A 197 15.16 6.23 7.15
C SER A 197 14.35 7.50 7.42
N MET A 198 13.06 7.53 7.09
CA MET A 198 12.18 8.67 7.36
C MET A 198 11.94 8.88 8.86
N GLU A 199 11.82 7.81 9.65
CA GLU A 199 11.73 7.85 11.11
C GLU A 199 13.02 8.36 11.75
N ALA A 200 14.19 7.91 11.24
CA ALA A 200 15.49 8.42 11.70
C ALA A 200 15.64 9.92 11.41
N ASN A 201 15.34 10.34 10.17
CA ASN A 201 15.38 11.75 9.79
C ASN A 201 14.37 12.60 10.60
N LEU A 202 13.20 12.06 10.95
CA LEU A 202 12.24 12.75 11.82
C LEU A 202 12.75 12.93 13.24
N LYS A 203 13.45 11.93 13.77
CA LYS A 203 14.07 12.01 15.09
C LYS A 203 15.17 13.07 15.10
N GLU A 204 15.97 13.15 14.04
CA GLU A 204 17.00 14.18 13.84
C GLU A 204 16.41 15.58 13.59
N LEU A 205 15.19 15.69 13.03
CA LEU A 205 14.46 16.95 12.83
C LEU A 205 13.62 17.39 14.04
N GLY A 206 13.54 16.56 15.09
CA GLY A 206 12.62 16.74 16.21
C GLY A 206 13.25 16.78 17.60
N GLU A 207 14.53 16.43 17.70
CA GLU A 207 15.46 16.76 18.78
C GLU A 207 16.39 17.90 18.33
#